data_AF-A0A940ZMD7-F1
#
_entry.id   AF-A0A940ZMD7-F1
#
_cell.length_a   1.000
_cell.length_b   1.000
_cell.length_c   1.000
_cell.angle_alpha   90.00
_cell.angle_beta   90.00
_cell.angle_gamma   90.00
#
_symmetry.space_group_name_H-M   'P 1'
#
loop_
_entity.id
_entity.type
_entity.pdbx_description
1 polymer ?
#
loop_
_entity_poly.entity_id
_entity_poly.type
_entity_poly.pdbx_seq_one_letter_code
_entity_poly.pdbx_strand_id
1 'polypeptide(L)'
;MAKKHDLELIVHHYADLCNDLCKIDPALYERYEVKRGLRDKSGQGVLAGLTKISHIQSFDEEDGKRIPCDGKLYYRGYEINELTQGFLRENRYGFEEVAYLLLLGSLPKQAELEQFKEALAACRSLPTNFVRDVVMKAPSHDIMNSLSKSVLTL
;
A
#
# COMPACT_ATOMS: atom_id res chain seq x y z
N MET A 1 0.94 30.53 -5.82
CA MET A 1 -0.01 30.20 -4.73
C MET A 1 -1.13 29.26 -5.20
N ALA A 2 -1.75 29.45 -6.38
CA ALA A 2 -2.78 28.56 -6.93
C ALA A 2 -2.39 27.06 -6.98
N LYS A 3 -1.26 26.70 -7.63
CA LYS A 3 -0.81 25.29 -7.74
C LYS A 3 -0.64 24.53 -6.41
N LYS A 4 -0.34 25.22 -5.31
CA LYS A 4 -0.15 24.56 -4.00
C LYS A 4 -1.50 24.27 -3.34
N HIS A 5 -2.45 25.20 -3.47
CA HIS A 5 -3.81 25.02 -2.99
C HIS A 5 -4.52 23.88 -3.74
N ASP A 6 -4.35 23.82 -5.07
CA ASP A 6 -4.91 22.74 -5.89
C ASP A 6 -4.35 21.37 -5.50
N LEU A 7 -3.05 21.28 -5.18
CA LEU A 7 -2.41 20.06 -4.70
C LEU A 7 -2.96 19.62 -3.33
N GLU A 8 -3.11 20.56 -2.39
CA GLU A 8 -3.67 20.26 -1.06
C GLU A 8 -5.08 19.67 -1.18
N LEU A 9 -5.93 20.23 -2.04
CA LEU A 9 -7.27 19.71 -2.30
C LEU A 9 -7.24 18.27 -2.86
N ILE A 10 -6.35 17.99 -3.81
CA ILE A 10 -6.19 16.64 -4.39
C ILE A 10 -5.74 15.64 -3.32
N VAL A 11 -4.74 16.00 -2.51
CA VAL A 11 -4.22 15.11 -1.47
C VAL A 11 -5.28 14.84 -0.39
N HIS A 12 -6.04 15.86 0.02
CA HIS A 12 -7.16 15.69 0.96
C HIS A 12 -8.24 14.77 0.38
N HIS A 13 -8.60 14.95 -0.90
CA HIS A 13 -9.55 14.08 -1.58
C HIS A 13 -9.10 12.61 -1.59
N TYR A 14 -7.82 12.34 -1.90
CA TYR A 14 -7.27 10.98 -1.85
C TYR A 14 -7.24 10.41 -0.43
N ALA A 15 -6.98 11.23 0.59
CA ALA A 15 -7.01 10.80 1.99
C ALA A 15 -8.42 10.38 2.42
N ASP A 16 -9.45 11.15 2.05
CA ASP A 16 -10.84 10.83 2.35
C ASP A 16 -11.28 9.52 1.65
N LEU A 17 -10.96 9.38 0.37
CA LEU A 17 -11.22 8.14 -0.38
C LEU A 17 -10.54 6.93 0.27
N CYS A 18 -9.26 7.06 0.63
CA CYS A 18 -8.50 5.98 1.28
C CYS A 18 -9.15 5.58 2.61
N ASN A 19 -9.55 6.55 3.43
CA ASN A 19 -10.22 6.32 4.70
C ASN A 19 -11.54 5.58 4.52
N ASP A 20 -12.37 5.99 3.56
CA ASP A 20 -13.65 5.35 3.30
C ASP A 20 -13.50 3.91 2.78
N LEU A 21 -12.56 3.68 1.87
CA LEU A 21 -12.29 2.35 1.30
C LEU A 21 -11.72 1.38 2.33
N CYS A 22 -10.96 1.89 3.31
CA CYS A 22 -10.33 1.08 4.35
C CYS A 22 -11.21 0.86 5.57
N LYS A 23 -12.43 1.41 5.63
CA LYS A 23 -13.41 1.08 6.68
C LYS A 23 -13.78 -0.40 6.61
N ILE A 24 -13.67 -1.07 7.74
CA ILE A 24 -14.08 -2.46 7.94
C ILE A 24 -15.16 -2.45 9.01
N ASP A 25 -16.27 -3.13 8.73
CA ASP A 25 -17.36 -3.29 9.69
C ASP A 25 -16.84 -3.99 10.95
N PRO A 26 -16.96 -3.36 12.14
CA PRO A 26 -16.54 -3.96 13.41
C PRO A 26 -17.14 -5.35 13.67
N ALA A 27 -18.35 -5.64 13.18
CA ALA A 27 -18.99 -6.95 13.33
C ALA A 27 -18.19 -8.08 12.67
N LEU A 28 -17.38 -7.79 11.66
CA LEU A 28 -16.53 -8.78 10.99
C LEU A 28 -15.40 -9.27 11.89
N TYR A 29 -14.93 -8.46 12.85
CA TYR A 29 -13.89 -8.88 13.79
C TYR A 29 -14.36 -9.98 14.71
N GLU A 30 -15.62 -9.92 15.14
CA GLU A 30 -16.24 -10.97 15.94
C GLU A 30 -16.55 -12.20 15.08
N ARG A 31 -17.14 -11.99 13.88
CA ARG A 31 -17.47 -13.08 12.95
C ARG A 31 -16.27 -13.93 12.54
N TYR A 32 -15.11 -13.30 12.30
CA TYR A 32 -13.87 -13.99 11.90
C TYR A 32 -12.93 -14.27 13.06
N GLU A 33 -13.38 -14.04 14.30
CA GLU A 33 -12.61 -14.30 15.53
C GLU A 33 -11.20 -13.65 15.56
N VAL A 34 -11.09 -12.40 15.11
CA VAL A 34 -9.82 -11.67 15.08
C VAL A 34 -9.27 -11.55 16.51
N LYS A 35 -8.03 -12.00 16.72
CA LYS A 35 -7.37 -12.00 18.03
C LYS A 35 -6.40 -10.81 18.15
N ARG A 36 -6.13 -10.35 19.38
CA ARG A 36 -5.23 -9.21 19.64
C ARG A 36 -3.73 -9.55 19.59
N GLY A 37 -3.38 -10.83 19.48
CA GLY A 37 -1.99 -11.32 19.42
C GLY A 37 -1.61 -11.76 18.01
N LEU A 38 -0.31 -11.96 17.76
CA LEU A 38 0.18 -12.51 16.48
C LEU A 38 0.32 -14.03 16.48
N ARG A 39 0.34 -14.65 17.66
CA ARG A 39 0.45 -16.10 17.84
C ARG A 39 -0.46 -16.60 18.94
N ASP A 40 -0.89 -17.84 18.84
CA ASP A 40 -1.54 -18.57 19.92
C ASP A 40 -0.52 -19.22 20.88
N LYS A 41 -1.01 -19.96 21.88
CA LYS A 41 -0.19 -20.67 22.86
C LYS A 41 0.67 -21.79 22.27
N SER A 42 0.30 -22.30 21.09
CA SER A 42 1.03 -23.33 20.35
C SER A 42 2.07 -22.73 19.40
N GLY A 43 2.15 -21.39 19.33
CA GLY A 43 3.05 -20.66 18.44
C GLY A 43 2.53 -20.52 17.01
N GLN A 44 1.29 -20.95 16.71
CA GLN A 44 0.68 -20.80 15.40
C GLN A 44 0.25 -19.35 15.18
N GLY A 45 0.42 -18.84 13.95
CA GLY A 45 -0.05 -17.51 13.58
C GLY A 45 -1.58 -17.43 13.67
N VAL A 46 -2.08 -16.36 14.27
CA VAL A 46 -3.53 -16.12 14.39
C VAL A 46 -3.97 -14.97 13.49
N LEU A 47 -5.26 -14.93 13.16
CA LEU A 47 -5.84 -13.79 12.45
C LEU A 47 -5.83 -12.57 13.37
N ALA A 48 -4.87 -11.67 13.16
CA ALA A 48 -4.66 -10.49 14.00
C ALA A 48 -5.33 -9.21 13.46
N GLY A 49 -5.82 -9.25 12.22
CA GLY A 49 -6.47 -8.11 11.60
C GLY A 49 -7.16 -8.51 10.29
N LEU A 50 -8.07 -7.65 9.85
CA LEU A 50 -8.72 -7.75 8.56
C LEU A 50 -8.17 -6.65 7.65
N THR A 51 -8.03 -6.95 6.37
CA THR A 51 -7.61 -5.98 5.36
C THR A 51 -8.35 -6.22 4.07
N LYS A 52 -8.58 -5.14 3.32
CA LYS A 52 -9.09 -5.17 1.95
C LYS A 52 -7.99 -4.98 0.92
N ILE A 53 -6.72 -4.85 1.34
CA ILE A 53 -5.60 -4.40 0.50
C ILE A 53 -4.90 -5.58 -0.18
N SER A 54 -4.51 -6.60 0.59
CA SER A 54 -3.77 -7.75 0.07
C SER A 54 -4.29 -9.07 0.63
N HIS A 55 -4.17 -10.11 -0.16
CA HIS A 55 -4.52 -11.48 0.21
C HIS A 55 -3.47 -12.45 -0.31
N ILE A 56 -3.06 -13.40 0.52
CA ILE A 56 -2.13 -14.47 0.15
C ILE A 56 -2.88 -15.79 0.30
N GLN A 57 -2.88 -16.58 -0.77
CA GLN A 57 -3.47 -17.91 -0.81
C GLN A 57 -2.32 -18.93 -0.94
N SER A 58 -2.19 -19.78 0.08
CA SER A 58 -1.18 -20.87 0.13
C SER A 58 -1.79 -22.27 0.20
N PHE A 59 -3.13 -22.34 0.25
CA PHE A 59 -3.88 -23.58 0.25
C PHE A 59 -5.12 -23.41 -0.62
N ASP A 60 -5.45 -24.45 -1.38
CA ASP A 60 -6.74 -24.62 -2.03
C ASP A 60 -7.66 -25.47 -1.14
N GLU A 61 -8.98 -25.30 -1.30
CA GLU A 61 -9.98 -26.16 -0.68
C GLU A 61 -10.53 -27.13 -1.72
N GLU A 62 -10.21 -28.42 -1.56
CA GLU A 62 -10.81 -29.52 -2.31
C GLU A 62 -11.47 -30.49 -1.32
N ASP A 63 -12.75 -30.80 -1.51
CA ASP A 63 -13.54 -31.69 -0.63
C ASP A 63 -13.47 -31.34 0.87
N GLY A 64 -13.39 -30.04 1.20
CA GLY A 64 -13.30 -29.55 2.57
C GLY A 64 -11.93 -29.78 3.24
N LYS A 65 -10.93 -30.24 2.48
CA LYS A 65 -9.54 -30.37 2.93
C LYS A 65 -8.70 -29.26 2.34
N ARG A 66 -7.79 -28.73 3.17
CA ARG A 66 -6.81 -27.72 2.75
C ARG A 66 -5.61 -28.42 2.12
N ILE A 67 -5.43 -28.25 0.81
CA ILE A 67 -4.30 -28.82 0.06
C ILE A 67 -3.32 -27.69 -0.23
N PRO A 68 -2.02 -27.83 0.07
CA PRO A 68 -1.02 -26.82 -0.29
C PRO A 68 -1.05 -26.52 -1.79
N CYS A 69 -1.04 -25.23 -2.14
CA CYS A 69 -1.02 -24.78 -3.52
C CYS A 69 0.19 -23.87 -3.78
N ASP A 70 0.46 -23.58 -5.06
CA ASP A 70 1.38 -22.51 -5.41
C ASP A 70 0.86 -21.19 -4.83
N GLY A 71 1.75 -20.46 -4.15
CA GLY A 71 1.38 -19.24 -3.45
C GLY A 71 0.89 -18.16 -4.40
N LYS A 72 -0.36 -17.72 -4.23
CA LYS A 72 -0.95 -16.62 -5.00
C LYS A 72 -1.00 -15.36 -4.15
N LEU A 73 -0.62 -14.23 -4.73
CA LEU A 73 -0.68 -12.91 -4.09
C LEU A 73 -1.66 -12.03 -4.86
N TYR A 74 -2.61 -11.46 -4.13
CA TYR A 74 -3.61 -10.57 -4.66
C TYR A 74 -3.49 -9.17 -4.05
N TYR A 75 -3.61 -8.14 -4.90
CA TYR A 75 -3.77 -6.74 -4.50
C TYR A 75 -5.16 -6.25 -4.88
N ARG A 76 -5.96 -5.85 -3.89
CA ARG A 76 -7.35 -5.41 -4.09
C ARG A 76 -8.18 -6.38 -4.96
N GLY A 77 -7.91 -7.68 -4.84
CA GLY A 77 -8.59 -8.74 -5.60
C GLY A 77 -7.95 -9.09 -6.95
N TYR A 78 -6.96 -8.33 -7.43
CA TYR A 78 -6.21 -8.65 -8.65
C TYR A 78 -5.02 -9.53 -8.33
N GLU A 79 -4.85 -10.62 -9.06
CA GLU A 79 -3.67 -11.47 -8.94
C GLU A 79 -2.43 -10.73 -9.51
N ILE A 80 -1.29 -10.80 -8.82
CA ILE A 80 -0.11 -9.98 -9.13
C ILE A 80 0.56 -10.35 -10.46
N ASN A 81 0.56 -11.62 -10.84
CA ASN A 81 1.07 -12.08 -12.13
C ASN A 81 0.18 -11.57 -13.27
N GLU A 82 -1.14 -11.47 -13.09
CA GLU A 82 -2.02 -10.85 -14.09
C GLU A 82 -1.68 -9.36 -14.30
N LEU A 83 -1.52 -8.61 -13.20
CA LEU A 83 -1.13 -7.20 -13.27
C LEU A 83 0.23 -7.01 -13.96
N THR A 84 1.24 -7.75 -13.53
CA THR A 84 2.60 -7.61 -14.06
C THR A 84 2.73 -8.07 -15.51
N GLN A 85 1.99 -9.10 -15.93
CA GLN A 85 1.93 -9.50 -17.33
C GLN A 85 1.35 -8.40 -18.22
N GLY A 86 0.34 -7.66 -17.77
CA GLY A 86 -0.20 -6.50 -18.51
C GLY A 86 0.89 -5.46 -18.78
N PHE A 87 1.62 -5.06 -17.74
CA PHE A 87 2.71 -4.08 -17.84
C PHE A 87 3.84 -4.54 -18.78
N LEU A 88 4.20 -5.82 -18.72
CA LEU A 88 5.23 -6.41 -19.58
C LEU A 88 4.80 -6.46 -21.05
N ARG A 89 3.57 -6.89 -21.33
CA ARG A 89 3.02 -6.94 -22.70
C ARG A 89 2.94 -5.56 -23.34
N GLU A 90 2.62 -4.55 -22.53
CA GLU A 90 2.53 -3.15 -22.95
C GLU A 90 3.88 -2.40 -22.88
N ASN A 91 4.96 -3.08 -22.47
CA ASN A 91 6.31 -2.53 -22.33
C ASN A 91 6.36 -1.20 -21.53
N ARG A 92 5.72 -1.18 -20.37
CA ARG A 92 5.61 0.02 -19.52
C ARG A 92 5.83 -0.31 -18.04
N TYR A 93 6.14 0.73 -17.26
CA TYR A 93 6.20 0.63 -15.81
C TYR A 93 4.80 0.72 -15.20
N GLY A 94 4.53 -0.05 -14.14
CA GLY A 94 3.22 -0.12 -13.48
C GLY A 94 3.20 0.38 -12.04
N PHE A 95 4.29 0.97 -11.53
CA PHE A 95 4.40 1.32 -10.11
C PHE A 95 3.30 2.30 -9.66
N GLU A 96 3.09 3.40 -10.37
CA GLU A 96 2.09 4.39 -10.00
C GLU A 96 0.65 3.85 -10.12
N GLU A 97 0.37 2.96 -11.07
CA GLU A 97 -0.92 2.27 -11.18
C GLU A 97 -1.17 1.33 -10.00
N VAL A 98 -0.16 0.55 -9.61
CA VAL A 98 -0.27 -0.34 -8.44
C VAL A 98 -0.38 0.48 -7.15
N ALA A 99 0.35 1.58 -7.03
CA ALA A 99 0.23 2.49 -5.88
C ALA A 99 -1.17 3.10 -5.80
N TYR A 100 -1.71 3.56 -6.93
CA TYR A 100 -3.09 4.03 -7.04
C TYR A 100 -4.08 2.93 -6.62
N LEU A 101 -3.93 1.73 -7.17
CA LEU A 101 -4.78 0.57 -6.82
C LEU A 101 -4.77 0.31 -5.31
N LEU A 102 -3.59 0.24 -4.69
CA LEU A 102 -3.47 -0.07 -3.27
C LEU A 102 -4.13 1.00 -2.38
N LEU A 103 -3.93 2.28 -2.71
CA LEU A 103 -4.47 3.41 -1.94
C LEU A 103 -5.96 3.65 -2.20
N LEU A 104 -6.39 3.59 -3.46
CA LEU A 104 -7.69 4.05 -3.94
C LEU A 104 -8.60 2.89 -4.42
N GLY A 105 -8.18 1.65 -4.20
CA GLY A 105 -9.01 0.46 -4.25
C GLY A 105 -9.39 -0.06 -5.63
N SER A 106 -9.06 0.68 -6.71
CA SER A 106 -9.37 0.31 -8.10
C SER A 106 -8.27 0.76 -9.04
N LEU A 107 -8.17 0.15 -10.22
CA LEU A 107 -7.22 0.57 -11.24
C LEU A 107 -7.64 1.94 -11.81
N PRO A 108 -6.70 2.89 -11.98
CA PRO A 108 -7.03 4.22 -12.46
C PRO A 108 -7.37 4.22 -13.95
N LYS A 109 -8.24 5.14 -14.35
CA LYS A 109 -8.33 5.59 -15.75
C LYS A 109 -7.12 6.45 -16.10
N GLN A 110 -6.88 6.62 -17.40
CA GLN A 110 -5.73 7.41 -17.89
C GLN A 110 -5.63 8.81 -17.26
N ALA A 111 -6.74 9.54 -17.18
CA ALA A 111 -6.75 10.89 -16.60
C ALA A 111 -6.50 10.90 -15.08
N GLU A 112 -7.01 9.90 -14.36
CA GLU A 112 -6.79 9.74 -12.91
C GLU A 112 -5.33 9.40 -12.62
N LEU A 113 -4.73 8.53 -13.44
CA LEU A 113 -3.32 8.17 -13.34
C LEU A 113 -2.41 9.38 -13.60
N GLU A 114 -2.73 10.19 -14.60
CA GLU A 114 -1.93 11.40 -14.90
C GLU A 114 -1.98 12.39 -13.74
N GLN A 115 -3.17 12.68 -13.23
CA GLN A 115 -3.33 13.55 -12.05
C GLN A 115 -2.58 12.99 -10.83
N PHE A 116 -2.65 11.68 -10.61
CA PHE A 116 -1.95 11.04 -9.51
C PHE A 116 -0.42 11.15 -9.65
N LYS A 117 0.11 10.96 -10.87
CA LYS A 117 1.54 11.14 -11.18
C LYS A 117 2.00 12.58 -10.97
N GLU A 118 1.21 13.55 -11.41
CA GLU A 118 1.51 14.98 -11.18
C GLU A 118 1.53 15.32 -9.69
N ALA A 119 0.55 14.82 -8.92
CA ALA A 119 0.50 15.01 -7.48
C ALA A 119 1.72 14.38 -6.78
N LEU A 120 2.06 13.14 -7.12
CA LEU A 120 3.27 12.48 -6.61
C LEU A 120 4.53 13.27 -6.94
N ALA A 121 4.67 13.75 -8.18
CA ALA A 121 5.82 14.54 -8.60
C ALA A 121 5.94 15.85 -7.83
N ALA A 122 4.81 16.54 -7.59
CA ALA A 122 4.79 17.77 -6.80
C ALA A 122 5.20 17.53 -5.34
N CYS A 123 4.82 16.39 -4.76
CA CYS A 123 5.18 15.99 -3.41
C CYS A 123 6.63 15.49 -3.23
N ARG A 124 7.42 15.32 -4.30
CA ARG A 124 8.84 14.87 -4.20
C ARG A 124 9.79 15.96 -3.67
N SER A 125 9.37 17.22 -3.67
CA SER A 125 10.22 18.33 -3.23
C SER A 125 10.40 18.28 -1.70
N LEU A 126 11.64 18.16 -1.26
CA LEU A 126 12.00 18.20 0.16
C LEU A 126 12.30 19.65 0.61
N PRO A 127 12.21 19.96 1.91
CA PRO A 127 12.65 21.25 2.44
C PRO A 127 14.10 21.58 2.02
N THR A 128 14.39 22.85 1.73
CA THR A 128 15.66 23.28 1.11
C THR A 128 16.92 22.77 1.80
N ASN A 129 16.92 22.72 3.14
CA ASN A 129 18.06 22.28 3.92
C ASN A 129 18.00 20.81 4.35
N PHE A 130 16.95 20.07 3.97
CA PHE A 130 16.71 18.71 4.43
C PHE A 130 17.87 17.76 4.11
N VAL A 131 18.32 17.74 2.85
CA VAL A 131 19.42 16.86 2.43
C VAL A 131 20.70 17.19 3.20
N ARG A 132 21.03 18.47 3.35
CA ARG A 132 22.22 18.90 4.08
C ARG A 132 22.14 18.51 5.55
N ASP A 133 21.03 18.87 6.21
CA ASP A 133 20.94 18.84 7.67
C ASP A 133 20.53 17.46 8.21
N VAL A 134 19.71 16.73 7.47
CA VAL A 134 19.16 15.43 7.89
C VAL A 134 19.99 14.28 7.33
N VAL A 135 20.35 14.34 6.04
CA VAL A 135 21.05 13.24 5.36
C VAL A 135 22.57 13.35 5.48
N MET A 136 23.15 14.53 5.19
CA MET A 136 24.61 14.68 5.09
C MET A 136 25.31 14.95 6.42
N LYS A 137 24.72 15.73 7.34
CA LYS A 137 25.39 16.12 8.61
C LYS A 137 25.57 14.98 9.60
N ALA A 138 24.73 13.96 9.54
CA ALA A 138 24.83 12.79 10.41
C ALA A 138 24.52 11.54 9.58
N PRO A 139 25.47 11.12 8.73
CA PRO A 139 25.30 9.94 7.91
C PRO A 139 25.26 8.70 8.81
N SER A 140 24.34 7.80 8.51
CA SER A 140 24.26 6.48 9.13
C SER A 140 24.85 5.45 8.20
N HIS A 141 25.59 4.47 8.73
CA HIS A 141 26.01 3.30 7.97
C HIS A 141 24.81 2.37 7.64
N ASP A 142 23.70 2.54 8.37
CA ASP A 142 22.46 1.83 8.16
C ASP A 142 21.44 2.75 7.47
N ILE A 143 21.03 2.36 6.26
CA ILE A 143 20.08 3.12 5.44
C ILE A 143 18.68 3.20 6.08
N MET A 144 18.25 2.18 6.83
CA MET A 144 16.96 2.17 7.50
C MET A 144 16.93 3.19 8.64
N ASN A 145 18.04 3.36 9.36
CA ASN A 145 18.19 4.42 10.35
C ASN A 145 18.17 5.81 9.69
N SER A 146 18.79 5.96 8.53
CA SER A 146 18.75 7.20 7.74
C SER A 146 17.33 7.55 7.27
N LEU A 147 16.60 6.56 6.74
CA LEU A 147 15.20 6.70 6.31
C LEU A 147 14.28 7.03 7.48
N SER A 148 14.42 6.33 8.61
CA SER A 148 13.59 6.58 9.81
C SER A 148 13.78 8.00 10.34
N LYS A 149 15.03 8.45 10.44
CA LYS A 149 15.35 9.83 10.82
C LYS A 149 14.77 10.85 9.83
N SER A 150 14.85 10.53 8.53
CA SER A 150 14.30 11.37 7.47
C SER A 150 12.79 11.55 7.62
N VAL A 151 12.05 10.46 7.85
CA VAL A 151 10.59 10.51 8.05
C VAL A 151 10.22 11.27 9.32
N LEU A 152 10.94 11.08 10.44
CA LEU A 152 10.68 11.79 11.70
C LEU A 152 10.92 13.31 11.63
N THR A 153 11.71 13.77 10.66
CA THR A 153 12.05 15.20 10.52
C THR A 153 11.09 15.92 9.57
N LEU A 154 10.31 15.18 8.77
CA LEU A 154 9.29 15.71 7.86
C LEU A 154 7.94 15.86 8.58
#